data_AF-A0A842AN80-F1
#
_entry.id   AF-A0A842AN80-F1
#
_cell.length_a   1.000
_cell.length_b   1.000
_cell.length_c   1.000
_cell.angle_alpha   90.00
_cell.angle_beta   90.00
_cell.angle_gamma   90.00
#
_symmetry.space_group_name_H-M   'P 1'
#
loop_
_entity.id
_entity.type
_entity.pdbx_description
1 polymer ?
#
loop_
_entity_poly.entity_id
_entity_poly.type
_entity_poly.pdbx_seq_one_letter_code
_entity_poly.pdbx_strand_id
1 'polypeptide(L)'
;MITNHNSVISLKKGEIIQSYGEYTILQGYILCLTGKHLIRIIKEGGSFIVTEENFIGKLVHYQAQDNVRIACHPNVSPTYFLQKQGEAQQEMMQAFVHQLDIYALPVKNRVMVFWFRMACEIGVYKEGDCYVPAVLTQVEMAKY
;
A
#
# COMPACT_ATOMS: atom_id res chain seq x y z
N MET A 1 5.69 5.40 29.07
CA MET A 1 6.18 4.01 29.14
C MET A 1 6.54 3.58 27.73
N ILE A 2 7.75 3.05 27.49
CA ILE A 2 8.15 2.57 26.17
C ILE A 2 7.95 1.05 26.16
N THR A 3 6.83 0.59 25.62
CA THR A 3 6.57 -0.85 25.44
C THR A 3 7.33 -1.35 24.21
N ASN A 4 8.52 -1.89 24.44
CA ASN A 4 9.32 -2.59 23.43
C ASN A 4 8.63 -3.90 23.00
N HIS A 5 7.76 -3.80 21.99
CA HIS A 5 7.32 -4.95 21.20
C HIS A 5 7.26 -4.57 19.72
N ASN A 6 8.38 -4.78 19.00
CA ASN A 6 8.35 -4.99 17.56
C ASN A 6 7.65 -6.33 17.31
N SER A 7 6.32 -6.35 17.39
CA SER A 7 5.52 -7.54 17.11
C SER A 7 5.53 -7.79 15.60
N VAL A 8 6.02 -8.97 15.21
CA VAL A 8 5.89 -9.45 13.84
C VAL A 8 4.51 -10.05 13.68
N ILE A 9 3.66 -9.39 12.91
CA ILE A 9 2.31 -9.85 12.58
C ILE A 9 2.41 -10.63 11.27
N SER A 10 1.76 -11.79 11.21
CA SER A 10 1.63 -12.58 9.98
C SER A 10 0.18 -12.52 9.51
N LEU A 11 -0.01 -12.21 8.23
CA LEU A 11 -1.31 -12.05 7.59
C LEU A 11 -1.43 -13.05 6.43
N LYS A 12 -2.62 -13.59 6.22
CA LYS A 12 -2.96 -14.42 5.06
C LYS A 12 -3.50 -13.57 3.91
N LYS A 13 -3.49 -14.11 2.68
CA LYS A 13 -4.12 -13.46 1.54
C LYS A 13 -5.56 -13.02 1.86
N GLY A 14 -5.85 -11.76 1.63
CA GLY A 14 -7.14 -11.13 1.83
C GLY A 14 -7.38 -10.52 3.22
N GLU A 15 -6.52 -10.79 4.21
CA GLU A 15 -6.64 -10.18 5.55
C GLU A 15 -6.30 -8.69 5.53
N ILE A 16 -7.06 -7.91 6.31
CA ILE A 16 -6.97 -6.44 6.36
C ILE A 16 -6.36 -6.02 7.70
N ILE A 17 -5.44 -5.06 7.67
CA ILE A 17 -4.82 -4.49 8.86
C ILE A 17 -5.81 -3.51 9.51
N GLN A 18 -6.27 -3.85 10.72
CA GLN A 18 -7.29 -3.08 11.45
C GLN A 18 -6.71 -2.17 12.54
N SER A 19 -5.51 -2.46 13.04
CA SER A 19 -4.84 -1.64 14.06
C SER A 19 -4.18 -0.42 13.42
N TYR A 20 -4.31 0.74 14.08
CA TYR A 20 -3.55 1.94 13.73
C TYR A 20 -2.08 1.75 14.10
N GLY A 21 -1.19 2.42 13.37
CA GLY A 21 0.25 2.35 13.61
C GLY A 21 1.10 2.55 12.36
N GLU A 22 2.42 2.58 12.56
CA GLU A 22 3.41 2.54 11.49
C GLU A 22 3.90 1.10 11.31
N TYR A 23 3.96 0.64 10.05
CA TYR A 23 4.32 -0.73 9.70
C TYR A 23 5.41 -0.76 8.63
N THR A 24 6.21 -1.84 8.65
CA THR A 24 7.13 -2.19 7.55
C THR A 24 6.90 -3.62 7.11
N ILE A 25 6.89 -3.85 5.80
CA ILE A 25 6.74 -5.18 5.21
C ILE A 25 8.09 -5.90 5.29
N LEU A 26 8.11 -7.00 6.05
CA LEU A 26 9.27 -7.89 6.16
C LEU A 26 9.28 -8.98 5.09
N GLN A 27 8.11 -9.32 4.55
CA GLN A 27 7.95 -10.32 3.48
C GLN A 27 6.59 -10.15 2.79
N GLY A 28 6.57 -10.24 1.45
CA GLY A 28 5.34 -10.25 0.65
C GLY A 28 4.88 -8.88 0.15
N TYR A 29 3.59 -8.74 -0.13
CA TYR A 29 2.99 -7.53 -0.72
C TYR A 29 1.68 -7.13 -0.03
N ILE A 30 1.54 -5.84 0.29
CA ILE A 30 0.30 -5.22 0.76
C ILE A 30 -0.32 -4.39 -0.37
N LEU A 31 -1.62 -4.55 -0.60
CA LEU A 31 -2.41 -3.62 -1.40
C LEU A 31 -2.92 -2.48 -0.52
N CYS A 32 -2.72 -1.25 -0.95
CA CYS A 32 -3.40 -0.07 -0.42
C CYS A 32 -4.62 0.18 -1.30
N LEU A 33 -5.83 0.06 -0.74
CA LEU A 33 -7.10 0.07 -1.48
C LEU A 33 -8.03 1.18 -0.97
N THR A 34 -8.83 1.78 -1.86
CA THR A 34 -10.01 2.58 -1.47
C THR A 34 -11.27 1.97 -2.09
N GLY A 35 -12.18 1.47 -1.24
CA GLY A 35 -13.32 0.67 -1.69
C GLY A 35 -12.90 -0.53 -2.55
N LYS A 36 -13.02 -0.43 -3.88
CA LYS A 36 -12.59 -1.45 -4.86
C LYS A 36 -11.36 -1.04 -5.70
N HIS A 37 -10.81 0.15 -5.50
CA HIS A 37 -9.77 0.72 -6.35
C HIS A 37 -8.38 0.56 -5.73
N LEU A 38 -7.39 0.20 -6.54
CA LEU A 38 -6.00 0.06 -6.13
C LEU A 38 -5.28 1.42 -6.12
N ILE A 39 -4.77 1.81 -4.96
CA ILE A 39 -4.11 3.11 -4.73
C ILE A 39 -2.59 3.01 -4.66
N ARG A 40 -2.03 1.86 -4.28
CA ARG A 40 -0.63 1.42 -4.53
C ARG A 40 -0.43 -0.03 -4.07
N ILE A 41 0.57 -0.70 -4.62
CA ILE A 41 1.12 -1.94 -4.09
C ILE A 41 2.41 -1.61 -3.32
N ILE A 42 2.56 -2.15 -2.12
CA ILE A 42 3.75 -1.96 -1.28
C ILE A 42 4.44 -3.31 -1.17
N LYS A 43 5.74 -3.36 -1.54
CA LYS A 43 6.59 -4.54 -1.46
C LYS A 43 7.40 -4.60 -0.16
N GLU A 44 8.04 -5.74 0.06
CA GLU A 44 9.08 -5.95 1.08
C GLU A 44 10.08 -4.77 1.17
N GLY A 45 10.42 -4.39 2.40
CA GLY A 45 11.20 -3.19 2.73
C GLY A 45 10.38 -1.89 2.75
N GLY A 46 9.19 -1.85 2.14
CA GLY A 46 8.30 -0.69 2.15
C GLY A 46 7.60 -0.47 3.50
N SER A 47 7.38 0.79 3.85
CA SER A 47 6.64 1.21 5.04
C SER A 47 5.30 1.88 4.70
N PHE A 48 4.37 1.86 5.64
CA PHE A 48 3.08 2.53 5.54
C PHE A 48 2.48 2.82 6.92
N ILE A 49 1.48 3.70 6.94
CA ILE A 49 0.79 4.12 8.16
C ILE A 49 -0.70 3.83 8.03
N VAL A 50 -1.23 3.16 9.04
CA VAL A 50 -2.67 2.99 9.26
C VAL A 50 -3.11 4.10 10.22
N THR A 51 -3.96 4.99 9.73
CA THR A 51 -4.48 6.13 10.47
C THR A 51 -5.63 5.73 11.39
N GLU A 52 -5.94 6.56 12.39
CA GLU A 52 -7.15 6.39 13.19
C GLU A 52 -8.42 6.61 12.37
N GLU A 53 -9.54 6.03 12.82
CA GLU A 53 -10.80 5.92 12.07
C GLU A 53 -11.38 7.25 11.58
N ASN A 54 -11.06 8.36 12.27
CA ASN A 54 -11.56 9.69 12.00
C ASN A 54 -10.85 10.39 10.80
N PHE A 55 -9.74 9.84 10.31
CA PHE A 55 -8.97 10.46 9.22
C PHE A 55 -9.14 9.69 7.90
N ILE A 56 -9.68 10.36 6.88
CA ILE A 56 -10.14 9.75 5.61
C ILE A 56 -11.19 8.62 5.84
N GLY A 57 -11.93 8.66 6.94
CA GLY A 57 -13.22 7.97 7.13
C GLY A 57 -13.28 6.47 6.80
N LYS A 58 -12.24 5.70 7.12
CA LYS A 58 -12.09 4.26 6.77
C LYS A 58 -12.14 3.95 5.26
N LEU A 59 -12.01 4.94 4.38
CA LEU A 59 -12.03 4.72 2.94
C LEU A 59 -10.82 3.90 2.49
N VAL A 60 -9.64 4.22 3.04
CA VAL A 60 -8.39 3.51 2.78
C VAL A 60 -8.24 2.31 3.72
N HIS A 61 -7.87 1.17 3.16
CA HIS A 61 -7.47 -0.02 3.92
C HIS A 61 -6.26 -0.71 3.29
N TYR A 62 -5.53 -1.45 4.12
CA TYR A 62 -4.33 -2.18 3.73
C TYR A 62 -4.60 -3.68 3.83
N GLN A 63 -4.51 -4.37 2.70
CA GLN A 63 -4.87 -5.79 2.54
C GLN A 63 -3.65 -6.62 2.11
N ALA A 64 -3.43 -7.78 2.73
CA ALA A 64 -2.37 -8.70 2.33
C ALA A 64 -2.72 -9.42 1.01
N GLN A 65 -1.81 -9.37 0.02
CA GLN A 65 -2.05 -9.99 -1.29
C GLN A 65 -1.59 -11.46 -1.38
N ASP A 66 -0.79 -11.90 -0.43
CA ASP A 66 -0.37 -13.28 -0.20
C ASP A 66 -0.18 -13.46 1.33
N ASN A 67 0.54 -14.50 1.76
CA ASN A 67 1.08 -14.62 3.10
C ASN A 67 2.13 -13.54 3.33
N VAL A 68 1.80 -12.54 4.16
CA VAL A 68 2.61 -11.34 4.41
C VAL A 68 3.10 -11.34 5.85
N ARG A 69 4.32 -10.86 6.06
CA ARG A 69 4.85 -10.57 7.41
C ARG A 69 5.15 -9.09 7.51
N ILE A 70 4.62 -8.45 8.54
CA ILE A 70 4.86 -7.03 8.85
C ILE A 70 5.43 -6.88 10.25
N ALA A 71 6.30 -5.89 10.45
CA ALA A 71 6.66 -5.38 11.77
C ALA A 71 5.81 -4.16 12.09
N CYS A 72 5.21 -4.11 13.28
CA CYS A 72 4.68 -2.87 13.85
C CYS A 72 5.83 -2.10 14.52
N HIS A 73 5.96 -0.81 14.23
CA HIS A 73 6.93 0.06 14.90
C HIS A 73 6.31 0.68 16.16
N PRO A 74 7.04 0.71 17.30
CA PRO A 74 6.58 1.43 18.48
C PRO A 74 6.55 2.93 18.21
N ASN A 75 5.47 3.59 18.60
CA ASN A 75 5.33 5.05 18.47
C ASN A 75 6.34 5.77 19.40
N VAL A 76 7.53 6.08 18.87
CA VAL A 76 8.65 6.68 19.63
C VAL A 76 8.33 8.10 20.11
N SER A 77 7.53 8.86 19.35
CA SER A 77 7.07 10.20 19.71
C SER A 77 5.69 10.49 19.08
N PRO A 78 4.68 10.96 19.84
CA PRO A 78 3.37 11.33 19.30
C PRO A 78 3.46 12.41 18.22
N THR A 79 4.32 13.43 18.40
CA THR A 79 4.49 14.52 17.43
C THR A 79 5.07 14.04 16.11
N TYR A 80 6.04 13.11 16.16
CA TYR A 80 6.63 12.51 14.97
C TYR A 80 5.64 11.61 14.22
N PHE A 81 4.85 10.82 14.97
CA PHE A 81 3.78 10.01 14.39
C PHE A 81 2.72 10.89 13.71
N LEU A 82 2.27 11.98 14.35
CA LEU A 82 1.31 12.92 13.76
C LEU A 82 1.85 13.60 12.49
N GLN A 83 3.14 13.98 12.46
CA GLN A 83 3.75 14.54 11.24
C GLN A 83 3.72 13.51 10.10
N LYS A 84 4.23 12.29 10.32
CA LYS A 84 4.18 11.23 9.31
C LYS A 84 2.75 10.88 8.89
N GLN A 85 1.79 10.96 9.81
CA GLN A 85 0.37 10.76 9.49
C GLN A 85 -0.10 11.81 8.47
N GLY A 86 0.24 13.08 8.66
CA GLY A 86 -0.02 14.16 7.72
C GLY A 86 0.64 13.97 6.36
N GLU A 87 1.92 13.55 6.34
CA GLU A 87 2.66 13.23 5.11
C GLU A 87 1.97 12.10 4.33
N ALA A 88 1.63 10.99 5.01
CA ALA A 88 0.91 9.87 4.40
C ALA A 88 -0.50 10.24 3.88
N GLN A 89 -1.19 11.16 4.55
CA GLN A 89 -2.48 11.69 4.08
C GLN A 89 -2.32 12.56 2.83
N GLN A 90 -1.26 13.37 2.76
CA GLN A 90 -0.96 14.18 1.58
C GLN A 90 -0.59 13.30 0.38
N GLU A 91 0.23 12.26 0.57
CA GLU A 91 0.50 11.23 -0.46
C GLU A 91 -0.81 10.58 -0.95
N MET A 92 -1.69 10.21 -0.02
CA MET A 92 -2.97 9.58 -0.34
C MET A 92 -3.88 10.49 -1.17
N MET A 93 -3.96 11.78 -0.81
CA MET A 93 -4.75 12.77 -1.54
C MET A 93 -4.21 12.97 -2.96
N GLN A 94 -2.88 13.06 -3.12
CA GLN A 94 -2.25 13.14 -4.43
C GLN A 94 -2.51 11.89 -5.28
N ALA A 95 -2.45 10.70 -4.68
CA ALA A 95 -2.78 9.44 -5.35
C ALA A 95 -4.26 9.38 -5.79
N PHE A 96 -5.19 9.89 -4.99
CA PHE A 96 -6.60 10.00 -5.39
C PHE A 96 -6.82 10.96 -6.56
N VAL A 97 -6.20 12.15 -6.54
CA VAL A 97 -6.28 13.11 -7.66
C VAL A 97 -5.74 12.46 -8.94
N HIS A 98 -4.57 11.81 -8.86
CA HIS A 98 -4.01 11.10 -10.02
C HIS A 98 -4.92 9.97 -10.54
N GLN A 99 -5.61 9.26 -9.66
CA GLN A 99 -6.57 8.22 -10.05
C GLN A 99 -7.79 8.80 -10.82
N LEU A 100 -8.22 10.03 -10.51
CA LEU A 100 -9.27 10.72 -11.28
C LEU A 100 -8.79 11.08 -12.69
N ASP A 101 -7.54 11.55 -12.84
CA ASP A 101 -6.94 11.82 -14.15
C ASP A 101 -6.87 10.53 -15.01
N ILE A 102 -6.50 9.41 -14.37
CA ILE A 102 -6.48 8.09 -15.04
C ILE A 102 -7.87 7.71 -15.56
N TYR A 103 -8.96 7.97 -14.83
CA TYR A 103 -10.31 7.64 -15.30
C TYR A 103 -10.78 8.43 -16.52
N ALA A 104 -10.21 9.60 -16.80
CA ALA A 104 -10.45 10.33 -18.04
C ALA A 104 -9.81 9.66 -19.27
N LEU A 105 -8.88 8.71 -19.09
CA LEU A 105 -8.15 8.08 -20.18
C LEU A 105 -8.92 6.92 -20.85
N PRO A 106 -8.75 6.72 -22.18
CA PRO A 106 -9.22 5.52 -22.87
C PRO A 106 -8.69 4.22 -22.22
N VAL A 107 -9.46 3.14 -22.29
CA VAL A 107 -9.15 1.84 -21.64
C VAL A 107 -7.72 1.37 -21.93
N LYS A 108 -7.27 1.43 -23.19
CA LYS A 108 -5.91 1.05 -23.58
C LYS A 108 -4.83 1.82 -22.82
N ASN A 109 -5.03 3.13 -22.62
CA ASN A 109 -4.09 3.99 -21.92
C ASN A 109 -4.12 3.73 -20.41
N ARG A 110 -5.30 3.46 -19.83
CA ARG A 110 -5.42 3.03 -18.43
C ARG A 110 -4.65 1.76 -18.14
N VAL A 111 -4.73 0.76 -19.02
CA VAL A 111 -3.94 -0.49 -18.91
C VAL A 111 -2.43 -0.21 -18.98
N MET A 112 -1.98 0.68 -19.87
CA MET A 112 -0.55 1.05 -19.96
C MET A 112 -0.07 1.78 -18.69
N VAL A 113 -0.86 2.72 -18.17
CA VAL A 113 -0.54 3.44 -16.92
C VAL A 113 -0.52 2.48 -15.73
N PHE A 114 -1.46 1.52 -15.66
CA PHE A 114 -1.49 0.48 -14.64
C PHE A 114 -0.22 -0.40 -14.65
N TRP A 115 0.21 -0.86 -15.84
CA TRP A 115 1.46 -1.62 -15.98
C TRP A 115 2.69 -0.80 -15.60
N PHE A 116 2.78 0.45 -16.03
CA PHE A 116 3.87 1.36 -15.65
C PHE A 116 3.90 1.59 -14.15
N ARG A 117 2.74 1.81 -13.52
CA ARG A 117 2.58 1.92 -12.06
C ARG A 117 3.13 0.70 -11.34
N MET A 118 2.71 -0.51 -11.74
CA MET A 118 3.22 -1.75 -11.13
C MET A 118 4.74 -1.91 -11.31
N ALA A 119 5.28 -1.54 -12.48
CA ALA A 119 6.73 -1.57 -12.71
C ALA A 119 7.49 -0.60 -11.79
N CYS A 120 6.97 0.59 -11.53
CA CYS A 120 7.56 1.53 -10.58
C CYS A 120 7.46 1.07 -9.11
N GLU A 121 6.30 0.52 -8.71
CA GLU A 121 6.03 0.13 -7.31
C GLU A 121 6.69 -1.21 -6.94
N ILE A 122 6.50 -2.25 -7.75
CA ILE A 122 6.90 -3.63 -7.45
C ILE A 122 7.86 -4.25 -8.46
N GLY A 123 8.25 -3.53 -9.51
CA GLY A 123 9.21 -4.01 -10.49
C GLY A 123 10.57 -4.37 -9.89
N VAL A 124 11.21 -5.35 -10.50
CA VAL A 124 12.54 -5.84 -10.20
C VAL A 124 13.40 -5.69 -11.45
N TYR A 125 14.47 -4.90 -11.36
CA TYR A 125 15.41 -4.72 -12.45
C TYR A 125 16.42 -5.87 -12.50
N LYS A 126 16.55 -6.52 -13.65
CA LYS A 126 17.49 -7.64 -13.87
C LYS A 126 17.91 -7.69 -15.34
N GLU A 127 19.20 -7.91 -15.60
CA GLU A 127 19.73 -8.14 -16.96
C GLU A 127 19.44 -7.05 -18.02
N GLY A 128 19.04 -5.85 -17.60
CA GLY A 128 18.67 -4.73 -18.49
C GLY A 128 17.16 -4.44 -18.50
N ASP A 129 16.35 -5.42 -18.10
CA ASP A 129 14.89 -5.39 -18.16
C ASP A 129 14.24 -5.11 -16.79
N CYS A 130 13.00 -4.63 -16.82
CA CYS A 130 12.15 -4.49 -15.64
C CYS A 130 11.08 -5.59 -15.62
N TYR A 131 11.19 -6.53 -14.67
CA TYR A 131 10.22 -7.59 -14.47
C TYR A 131 9.22 -7.20 -13.40
N VAL A 132 7.92 -7.25 -13.73
CA VAL A 132 6.84 -7.09 -12.76
C VAL A 132 6.49 -8.48 -12.18
N PRO A 133 6.65 -8.73 -10.87
CA PRO A 133 6.27 -10.01 -10.28
C PRO A 133 4.76 -10.26 -10.39
N ALA A 134 4.36 -11.54 -10.49
CA ALA A 134 2.97 -11.96 -10.65
C ALA A 134 2.14 -11.84 -9.35
N VAL A 135 2.06 -10.64 -8.79
CA VAL A 135 1.37 -10.31 -7.53
C VAL A 135 -0.15 -10.28 -7.70
N LEU A 136 -0.63 -9.89 -8.89
CA LEU A 136 -2.04 -9.82 -9.24
C LEU A 136 -2.37 -10.80 -10.36
N THR A 137 -3.54 -11.44 -10.25
CA THR A 137 -4.17 -12.18 -11.35
C THR A 137 -4.76 -11.23 -12.38
N GLN A 138 -4.94 -11.70 -13.62
CA GLN A 138 -5.61 -10.93 -14.68
C GLN A 138 -7.01 -10.43 -14.26
N VAL A 139 -7.72 -11.18 -13.41
CA VAL A 139 -9.05 -10.80 -12.89
C VAL A 139 -8.96 -9.72 -11.82
N GLU A 140 -7.93 -9.70 -10.98
CA GLU A 140 -7.66 -8.57 -10.06
C GLU A 140 -7.25 -7.33 -10.86
N MET A 141 -6.33 -7.46 -11.83
CA MET A 141 -5.90 -6.36 -12.71
C MET A 141 -7.05 -5.74 -13.52
N ALA A 142 -8.01 -6.54 -13.99
CA ALA A 142 -9.16 -6.04 -14.75
C ALA A 142 -10.26 -5.39 -13.87
N LYS A 143 -10.17 -5.52 -12.53
CA LYS A 143 -11.09 -4.85 -11.58
C LYS A 143 -10.61 -3.46 -11.16
N TYR A 144 -9.31 -3.20 -11.28
CA TYR A 144 -8.65 -1.97 -10.84
C TYR A 144 -8.59 -0.91 -11.95
#